data_AF-A0A1Q7SKY4-F1
#
_entry.id   AF-A0A1Q7SKY4-F1
#
_cell.length_a   1.000
_cell.length_b   1.000
_cell.length_c   1.000
_cell.angle_alpha   90.00
_cell.angle_beta   90.00
_cell.angle_gamma   90.00
#
_symmetry.space_group_name_H-M   'P 1'
#
loop_
_entity.id
_entity.type
_entity.pdbx_description
1 polymer ?
#
loop_
_entity_poly.entity_id
_entity_poly.type
_entity_poly.pdbx_seq_one_letter_code
_entity_poly.pdbx_strand_id
1 'polypeptide(L)'
;SGGDRAETLVARLYADTGRAHVVGITGAPGSGKSTLVRALARVARARGRTVGILAVDPSSPFSGGAILGDRIRMNDLTLDPGVFIRSMATRGALGGLCRAAADGIDVLDASGRGLILVETVGVGQDEVDVMRVAHTVVVVSVPGLGDDVQALKAGILEIADLHVVNKADREGADRTIAELRAMLTLMPAAEEAWTPPVLGASAAREEGVEAIADALEAHLASMKTSGELDRRRRRMVAARVLRTAQGLVAARLLRPEALEVPGGETTTLLDRVMRRELAPHACARALLTRMGERTPDV
;
A
#
# COMPACT_ATOMS: atom_id res chain seq x y z
N SER A 1 -4.39 6.65 -15.64
CA SER A 1 -4.16 6.90 -17.08
C SER A 1 -2.98 7.84 -17.22
N GLY A 2 -1.77 7.32 -16.98
CA GLY A 2 -0.55 8.00 -17.35
C GLY A 2 0.03 7.21 -18.51
N GLY A 3 -0.16 7.68 -19.75
CA GLY A 3 0.54 7.10 -20.90
C GLY A 3 2.03 7.40 -20.85
N ASP A 4 2.75 7.23 -21.95
CA ASP A 4 4.21 7.34 -22.06
C ASP A 4 4.80 8.65 -21.47
N ARG A 5 4.02 9.74 -21.50
CA ARG A 5 4.38 11.02 -20.87
C ARG A 5 4.49 10.96 -19.34
N ALA A 6 3.63 10.19 -18.68
CA ALA A 6 3.67 10.04 -17.23
C ALA A 6 4.87 9.18 -16.81
N GLU A 7 5.18 8.13 -17.58
CA GLU A 7 6.35 7.28 -17.36
C GLU A 7 7.66 8.08 -17.50
N THR A 8 7.77 8.90 -18.55
CA THR A 8 8.91 9.80 -18.74
C THR A 8 9.05 10.80 -17.59
N LEU A 9 7.94 11.33 -17.08
CA LEU A 9 7.95 12.27 -15.96
C LEU A 9 8.38 11.59 -14.66
N VAL A 10 7.82 10.42 -14.34
CA VAL A 10 8.20 9.63 -13.17
C VAL A 10 9.68 9.25 -13.23
N ALA A 11 10.20 8.88 -14.40
CA ALA A 11 11.62 8.59 -14.57
C ALA A 11 12.52 9.79 -14.27
N ARG A 12 12.11 11.00 -14.67
CA ARG A 12 12.84 12.25 -14.34
C ARG A 12 12.78 12.58 -12.85
N LEU A 13 11.63 12.35 -12.22
CA LEU A 13 11.43 12.58 -10.78
C LEU A 13 12.14 11.54 -9.93
N TYR A 14 12.42 10.35 -10.46
CA TYR A 14 12.91 9.21 -9.70
C TYR A 14 14.22 9.51 -8.96
N ALA A 15 15.11 10.29 -9.59
CA ALA A 15 16.37 10.75 -8.99
C ALA A 15 16.17 11.59 -7.71
N ASP A 16 15.00 12.21 -7.58
CA ASP A 16 14.60 13.05 -6.45
C ASP A 16 13.71 12.32 -5.44
N THR A 17 13.62 10.99 -5.48
CA THR A 17 12.84 10.19 -4.52
C THR A 17 13.73 9.47 -3.51
N GLY A 18 13.12 8.76 -2.56
CA GLY A 18 13.78 7.96 -1.52
C GLY A 18 14.12 8.72 -0.23
N ARG A 19 13.64 9.95 -0.06
CA ARG A 19 13.95 10.79 1.11
C ARG A 19 12.84 10.73 2.17
N ALA A 20 11.60 10.56 1.75
CA ALA A 20 10.45 10.57 2.63
C ALA A 20 10.37 9.35 3.56
N HIS A 21 9.82 9.54 4.74
CA HIS A 21 9.32 8.45 5.58
C HIS A 21 7.89 8.10 5.17
N VAL A 22 7.73 6.97 4.49
CA VAL A 22 6.42 6.43 4.12
C VAL A 22 5.83 5.58 5.25
N VAL A 23 4.65 5.95 5.73
CA VAL A 23 3.90 5.27 6.78
C VAL A 23 2.57 4.79 6.20
N GLY A 24 2.35 3.48 6.21
CA GLY A 24 1.10 2.85 5.80
C GLY A 24 0.16 2.72 7.00
N ILE A 25 -1.12 3.02 6.81
CA ILE A 25 -2.14 2.96 7.85
C ILE A 25 -3.31 2.12 7.32
N THR A 26 -3.54 0.98 7.96
CA THR A 26 -4.58 0.01 7.58
C THR A 26 -5.39 -0.43 8.79
N GLY A 27 -6.52 -1.10 8.58
CA GLY A 27 -7.44 -1.48 9.65
C GLY A 27 -8.90 -1.47 9.20
N ALA A 28 -9.77 -2.12 9.97
CA ALA A 28 -11.15 -2.38 9.55
C ALA A 28 -11.90 -1.09 9.17
N PRO A 29 -12.87 -1.13 8.24
CA PRO A 29 -13.73 0.02 7.96
C PRO A 29 -14.36 0.57 9.25
N GLY A 30 -14.42 1.90 9.38
CA GLY A 30 -14.99 2.54 10.58
C GLY A 30 -14.07 2.57 11.82
N SER A 31 -12.86 2.03 11.76
CA SER A 31 -11.86 2.12 12.86
C SER A 31 -11.34 3.54 13.13
N GLY A 32 -11.64 4.50 12.24
CA GLY A 32 -11.25 5.90 12.39
C GLY A 32 -9.86 6.24 11.85
N LYS A 33 -9.38 5.47 10.86
CA LYS A 33 -8.10 5.68 10.17
C LYS A 33 -7.95 7.09 9.59
N SER A 34 -8.88 7.58 8.76
CA SER A 34 -8.78 8.94 8.21
C SER A 34 -8.83 10.03 9.28
N THR A 35 -9.53 9.82 10.39
CA THR A 35 -9.45 10.71 11.56
C THR A 35 -8.05 10.68 12.21
N LEU A 36 -7.46 9.49 12.34
CA LEU A 36 -6.11 9.32 12.88
C LEU A 36 -5.04 9.91 11.96
N VAL A 37 -5.12 9.68 10.64
CA VAL A 37 -4.27 10.30 9.62
C VAL A 37 -4.32 11.82 9.72
N ARG A 38 -5.53 12.39 9.85
CA ARG A 38 -5.71 13.83 10.04
C ARG A 38 -5.00 14.32 11.31
N ALA A 39 -5.19 13.65 12.43
CA ALA A 39 -4.58 14.04 13.71
C ALA A 39 -3.05 13.90 13.67
N LEU A 40 -2.52 12.81 13.12
CA LEU A 40 -1.07 12.62 12.92
C LEU A 40 -0.46 13.69 12.02
N ALA A 41 -1.16 14.06 10.94
CA ALA A 41 -0.72 15.15 10.09
C ALA A 41 -0.63 16.47 10.86
N ARG A 42 -1.60 16.79 11.72
CA ARG A 42 -1.55 18.00 12.57
C ARG A 42 -0.37 17.98 13.54
N VAL A 43 -0.13 16.86 14.22
CA VAL A 43 1.04 16.70 15.11
C VAL A 43 2.34 16.88 14.31
N ALA A 44 2.46 16.25 13.14
CA ALA A 44 3.63 16.39 12.29
C ALA A 44 3.85 17.84 11.80
N ARG A 45 2.77 18.55 11.45
CA ARG A 45 2.82 19.97 11.08
C ARG A 45 3.22 20.86 12.24
N ALA A 46 2.71 20.60 13.45
CA ALA A 46 3.14 21.30 14.67
C ALA A 46 4.63 21.07 14.97
N ARG A 47 5.19 19.92 14.57
CA ARG A 47 6.63 19.59 14.61
C ARG A 47 7.43 20.12 13.41
N GLY A 48 6.83 20.96 12.55
CA GLY A 48 7.50 21.57 11.39
C GLY A 48 7.76 20.62 10.21
N ARG A 49 7.21 19.40 10.20
CA ARG A 49 7.37 18.43 9.10
C ARG A 49 6.46 18.77 7.94
N THR A 50 6.85 18.51 6.69
CA THR A 50 5.94 18.52 5.53
C THR A 50 5.27 17.16 5.36
N VAL A 51 3.98 17.13 5.03
CA VAL A 51 3.16 15.91 5.02
C VAL A 51 2.50 15.70 3.66
N GLY A 52 2.65 14.51 3.09
CA GLY A 52 1.85 14.02 1.98
C GLY A 52 0.84 12.99 2.49
N ILE A 53 -0.40 13.04 2.04
CA ILE A 53 -1.43 12.06 2.39
C ILE A 53 -1.95 11.42 1.10
N LEU A 54 -1.89 10.10 1.05
CA LEU A 54 -2.38 9.29 -0.05
C LEU A 54 -3.47 8.34 0.43
N ALA A 55 -4.73 8.67 0.15
CA ALA A 55 -5.87 7.80 0.41
C ALA A 55 -6.06 6.84 -0.77
N VAL A 56 -6.02 5.54 -0.49
CA VAL A 56 -6.00 4.46 -1.48
C VAL A 56 -7.24 3.59 -1.29
N ASP A 57 -8.18 3.69 -2.23
CA ASP A 57 -9.48 3.00 -2.18
C ASP A 57 -9.61 2.08 -3.41
N PRO A 58 -9.98 0.79 -3.29
CA PRO A 58 -10.40 0.03 -4.46
C PRO A 58 -11.52 0.75 -5.21
N SER A 59 -11.50 0.72 -6.55
CA SER A 59 -12.59 1.29 -7.34
C SER A 59 -13.91 0.59 -7.01
N SER A 60 -14.96 1.38 -6.76
CA SER A 60 -16.32 0.83 -6.69
C SER A 60 -16.67 0.14 -8.02
N PRO A 61 -17.17 -1.10 -8.00
CA PRO A 61 -17.59 -1.81 -9.22
C PRO A 61 -18.75 -1.11 -9.95
N PHE A 62 -19.46 -0.19 -9.30
CA PHE A 62 -20.61 0.52 -9.87
C PHE A 62 -20.30 1.96 -10.33
N SER A 63 -19.37 2.66 -9.67
CA SER A 63 -19.09 4.08 -9.98
C SER A 63 -17.68 4.33 -10.56
N GLY A 64 -16.79 3.35 -10.55
CA GLY A 64 -15.44 3.44 -11.14
C GLY A 64 -14.48 4.44 -10.46
N GLY A 65 -14.95 5.17 -9.44
CA GLY A 65 -14.19 6.20 -8.73
C GLY A 65 -13.72 5.77 -7.33
N ALA A 66 -12.79 6.54 -6.77
CA ALA A 66 -12.48 6.50 -5.33
C ALA A 66 -13.62 7.19 -4.57
N ILE A 67 -14.04 6.65 -3.44
CA ILE A 67 -15.03 7.30 -2.58
C ILE A 67 -14.38 8.60 -2.07
N LEU A 68 -14.81 9.75 -2.61
CA LEU A 68 -14.38 11.11 -2.23
C LEU A 68 -14.59 11.45 -0.74
N GLY A 69 -15.22 10.55 0.03
CA GLY A 69 -15.63 10.76 1.41
C GLY A 69 -14.49 11.10 2.38
N ASP A 70 -13.26 10.65 2.11
CA ASP A 70 -12.13 10.95 2.99
C ASP A 70 -11.63 12.40 2.86
N ARG A 71 -11.80 13.05 1.71
CA ARG A 71 -11.31 14.44 1.53
C ARG A 71 -12.15 15.45 2.31
N ILE A 72 -13.47 15.22 2.41
CA ILE A 72 -14.38 16.06 3.20
C ILE A 72 -13.99 16.05 4.68
N ARG A 73 -13.48 14.90 5.18
CA ARG A 73 -13.08 14.72 6.58
C ARG A 73 -11.73 15.40 6.94
N MET A 74 -10.98 15.91 5.95
CA MET A 74 -9.66 16.53 6.13
C MET A 74 -9.60 17.97 5.56
N ASN A 75 -10.76 18.62 5.37
CA ASN A 75 -10.82 19.95 4.76
C ASN A 75 -9.97 21.01 5.49
N ASP A 76 -9.84 20.92 6.81
CA ASP A 76 -9.01 21.82 7.62
C ASP A 76 -7.52 21.76 7.25
N LEU A 77 -7.03 20.60 6.79
CA LEU A 77 -5.65 20.42 6.35
C LEU A 77 -5.40 20.93 4.93
N THR A 78 -6.43 21.07 4.10
CA THR A 78 -6.27 21.42 2.68
C THR A 78 -5.72 22.83 2.45
N LEU A 79 -5.81 23.70 3.46
CA LEU A 79 -5.29 25.07 3.42
C LEU A 79 -3.85 25.20 3.93
N ASP A 80 -3.28 24.16 4.56
CA ASP A 80 -1.90 24.18 5.02
C ASP A 80 -0.94 23.89 3.85
N PRO A 81 -0.06 24.83 3.46
CA PRO A 81 0.87 24.64 2.33
C PRO A 81 1.89 23.51 2.58
N GLY A 82 2.12 23.15 3.84
CA GLY A 82 2.95 22.03 4.24
C GLY A 82 2.27 20.66 4.10
N VAL A 83 0.97 20.61 3.79
CA VAL A 83 0.20 19.39 3.60
C VAL A 83 -0.25 19.26 2.14
N PHE A 84 -0.16 18.06 1.58
CA PHE A 84 -0.76 17.75 0.28
C PHE A 84 -1.56 16.46 0.35
N ILE A 85 -2.81 16.47 -0.11
CA ILE A 85 -3.73 15.33 -0.01
C ILE A 85 -4.12 14.86 -1.41
N ARG A 86 -4.01 13.55 -1.67
CA ARG A 86 -4.52 12.92 -2.87
C ARG A 86 -5.28 11.64 -2.57
N SER A 87 -6.32 11.39 -3.37
CA SER A 87 -7.10 10.15 -3.32
C SER A 87 -6.92 9.39 -4.65
N MET A 88 -6.84 8.06 -4.59
CA MET A 88 -6.61 7.19 -5.75
C MET A 88 -7.53 5.97 -5.74
N ALA A 89 -7.89 5.46 -6.92
CA ALA A 89 -8.60 4.19 -7.08
C ALA A 89 -8.10 3.32 -8.25
N THR A 90 -8.34 2.02 -8.15
CA THR A 90 -7.73 0.95 -8.98
C THR A 90 -8.07 0.98 -10.47
N ARG A 91 -9.19 1.58 -10.88
CA ARG A 91 -9.68 1.65 -12.27
C ARG A 91 -9.46 0.36 -13.10
N GLY A 92 -9.64 -0.81 -12.46
CA GLY A 92 -9.62 -2.13 -13.13
C GLY A 92 -8.27 -2.62 -13.66
N ALA A 93 -7.13 -2.05 -13.26
CA ALA A 93 -5.82 -2.52 -13.74
C ALA A 93 -5.31 -3.75 -12.96
N LEU A 94 -4.80 -4.75 -13.68
CA LEU A 94 -4.04 -5.89 -13.12
C LEU A 94 -2.83 -5.37 -12.30
N GLY A 95 -2.81 -5.65 -11.00
CA GLY A 95 -1.80 -5.11 -10.05
C GLY A 95 -1.91 -3.60 -9.77
N GLY A 96 -3.05 -2.98 -10.14
CA GLY A 96 -3.20 -1.55 -10.33
C GLY A 96 -3.10 -0.65 -9.09
N LEU A 97 -3.50 -1.14 -7.91
CA LEU A 97 -3.54 -0.30 -6.70
C LEU A 97 -2.15 -0.03 -6.16
N CYS A 98 -1.35 -1.08 -6.00
CA CYS A 98 -0.02 -0.99 -5.42
C CYS A 98 0.93 -0.19 -6.34
N ARG A 99 0.82 -0.35 -7.66
CA ARG A 99 1.57 0.48 -8.62
C ARG A 99 1.18 1.96 -8.51
N ALA A 100 -0.11 2.26 -8.57
CA ALA A 100 -0.58 3.63 -8.50
C ALA A 100 -0.21 4.30 -7.17
N ALA A 101 -0.28 3.56 -6.07
CA ALA A 101 0.17 4.01 -4.77
C ALA A 101 1.67 4.34 -4.77
N ALA A 102 2.52 3.46 -5.30
CA ALA A 102 3.96 3.69 -5.41
C ALA A 102 4.30 4.93 -6.25
N ASP A 103 3.66 5.11 -7.40
CA ASP A 103 3.88 6.29 -8.25
C ASP A 103 3.38 7.57 -7.56
N GLY A 104 2.29 7.50 -6.79
CA GLY A 104 1.79 8.61 -5.98
C GLY A 104 2.76 9.00 -4.86
N ILE A 105 3.34 8.01 -4.18
CA ILE A 105 4.37 8.21 -3.15
C ILE A 105 5.60 8.91 -3.74
N ASP A 106 6.09 8.46 -4.89
CA ASP A 106 7.25 9.07 -5.56
C ASP A 106 7.01 10.56 -5.86
N VAL A 107 5.82 10.91 -6.36
CA VAL A 107 5.46 12.30 -6.65
C VAL A 107 5.43 13.15 -5.37
N LEU A 108 4.90 12.61 -4.27
CA LEU A 108 4.88 13.31 -2.98
C LEU A 108 6.29 13.51 -2.41
N ASP A 109 7.14 12.49 -2.49
CA ASP A 109 8.53 12.55 -2.03
C ASP A 109 9.33 13.56 -2.85
N ALA A 110 9.25 13.48 -4.18
CA ALA A 110 9.91 14.41 -5.09
C ALA A 110 9.40 15.86 -4.90
N SER A 111 8.14 16.04 -4.46
CA SER A 111 7.60 17.36 -4.11
C SER A 111 8.07 17.92 -2.75
N GLY A 112 8.94 17.20 -2.04
CA GLY A 112 9.54 17.64 -0.78
C GLY A 112 8.71 17.31 0.47
N ARG A 113 7.80 16.33 0.40
CA ARG A 113 7.06 15.86 1.59
C ARG A 113 7.89 14.87 2.37
N GLY A 114 8.34 15.26 3.57
CA GLY A 114 9.22 14.44 4.40
C GLY A 114 8.53 13.27 5.10
N LEU A 115 7.23 13.38 5.37
CA LEU A 115 6.37 12.32 5.90
C LEU A 115 5.25 12.04 4.88
N ILE A 116 5.07 10.78 4.49
CA ILE A 116 3.98 10.38 3.59
C ILE A 116 3.10 9.38 4.33
N LEU A 117 1.84 9.73 4.55
CA LEU A 117 0.83 8.87 5.17
C LEU A 117 -0.02 8.22 4.07
N VAL A 118 0.00 6.89 3.99
CA VAL A 118 -0.75 6.11 3.01
C VAL A 118 -1.85 5.36 3.74
N GLU A 119 -3.11 5.68 3.47
CA GLU A 119 -4.25 5.02 4.09
C GLU A 119 -4.97 4.12 3.08
N THR A 120 -5.37 2.91 3.49
CA THR A 120 -6.22 2.02 2.70
C THR A 120 -7.65 1.95 3.22
N VAL A 121 -8.62 1.65 2.35
CA VAL A 121 -10.01 1.40 2.75
C VAL A 121 -10.22 -0.11 3.01
N GLY A 122 -9.81 -0.60 4.19
CA GLY A 122 -10.14 -1.97 4.63
C GLY A 122 -8.97 -2.79 5.15
N VAL A 123 -9.13 -4.13 5.08
CA VAL A 123 -8.25 -5.18 5.64
C VAL A 123 -8.11 -6.41 4.73
N GLY A 124 -8.36 -6.28 3.43
CA GLY A 124 -8.17 -7.32 2.43
C GLY A 124 -6.73 -7.50 1.94
N GLN A 125 -6.55 -8.40 0.98
CA GLN A 125 -5.24 -8.71 0.38
C GLN A 125 -4.68 -7.55 -0.44
N ASP A 126 -5.55 -6.80 -1.12
CA ASP A 126 -5.15 -5.61 -1.87
C ASP A 126 -4.56 -4.53 -0.93
N GLU A 127 -5.11 -4.41 0.27
CA GLU A 127 -4.65 -3.48 1.31
C GLU A 127 -3.30 -3.92 1.88
N VAL A 128 -3.12 -5.21 2.15
CA VAL A 128 -1.80 -5.76 2.55
C VAL A 128 -0.76 -5.45 1.49
N ASP A 129 -1.09 -5.61 0.20
CA ASP A 129 -0.17 -5.31 -0.89
C ASP A 129 0.17 -3.83 -1.01
N VAL A 130 -0.76 -2.92 -0.71
CA VAL A 130 -0.46 -1.48 -0.60
C VAL A 130 0.44 -1.20 0.61
N MET A 131 0.27 -1.89 1.73
CA MET A 131 1.15 -1.70 2.89
C MET A 131 2.61 -2.10 2.61
N ARG A 132 2.87 -2.98 1.63
CA ARG A 132 4.24 -3.37 1.22
C ARG A 132 5.07 -2.23 0.62
N VAL A 133 4.47 -1.09 0.27
CA VAL A 133 5.20 0.10 -0.20
C VAL A 133 5.56 1.09 0.91
N ALA A 134 5.20 0.79 2.17
CA ALA A 134 5.51 1.61 3.33
C ALA A 134 6.79 1.16 4.05
N HIS A 135 7.48 2.11 4.69
CA HIS A 135 8.59 1.81 5.59
C HIS A 135 8.09 1.39 6.96
N THR A 136 7.02 2.02 7.47
CA THR A 136 6.37 1.70 8.74
C THR A 136 4.90 1.39 8.49
N VAL A 137 4.37 0.30 9.03
CA VAL A 137 2.94 -0.03 8.93
C VAL A 137 2.26 0.10 10.29
N VAL A 138 1.17 0.85 10.32
CA VAL A 138 0.29 1.01 11.48
C VAL A 138 -1.01 0.25 11.23
N VAL A 139 -1.33 -0.70 12.10
CA VAL A 139 -2.61 -1.41 12.09
C VAL A 139 -3.53 -0.81 13.15
N VAL A 140 -4.69 -0.31 12.70
CA VAL A 140 -5.67 0.37 13.54
C VAL A 140 -6.85 -0.57 13.86
N SER A 141 -7.05 -0.78 15.15
CA SER A 141 -8.16 -1.54 15.74
C SER A 141 -9.03 -0.63 16.60
N VAL A 142 -10.18 -1.13 17.07
CA VAL A 142 -11.07 -0.40 17.99
C VAL A 142 -11.48 -1.28 19.17
N PRO A 143 -11.88 -0.71 20.32
CA PRO A 143 -12.43 -1.47 21.44
C PRO A 143 -13.68 -2.25 21.04
N GLY A 144 -13.89 -3.39 21.70
CA GLY A 144 -15.13 -4.17 21.55
C GLY A 144 -15.22 -4.98 20.26
N LEU A 145 -14.10 -5.22 19.57
CA LEU A 145 -14.04 -6.10 18.40
C LEU A 145 -14.44 -7.55 18.72
N GLY A 146 -14.37 -7.99 19.99
CA GLY A 146 -14.75 -9.37 20.36
C GLY A 146 -13.93 -10.39 19.57
N ASP A 147 -14.60 -11.32 18.90
CA ASP A 147 -13.99 -12.33 18.01
C ASP A 147 -13.30 -11.70 16.77
N ASP A 148 -13.58 -10.43 16.44
CA ASP A 148 -12.94 -9.74 15.31
C ASP A 148 -11.47 -9.39 15.56
N VAL A 149 -10.98 -9.43 16.80
CA VAL A 149 -9.54 -9.38 17.07
C VAL A 149 -8.85 -10.63 16.53
N GLN A 150 -9.53 -11.79 16.54
CA GLN A 150 -9.06 -12.99 15.84
C GLN A 150 -9.29 -12.90 14.31
N ALA A 151 -10.27 -12.10 13.86
CA ALA A 151 -10.49 -11.80 12.45
C ALA A 151 -9.47 -10.81 11.86
N LEU A 152 -8.65 -10.12 12.67
CA LEU A 152 -7.32 -9.66 12.26
C LEU A 152 -6.47 -10.91 12.04
N LYS A 153 -6.76 -11.58 10.92
CA LYS A 153 -6.21 -12.86 10.50
C LYS A 153 -4.68 -12.87 10.63
N ALA A 154 -4.14 -14.07 10.79
CA ALA A 154 -2.75 -14.37 10.44
C ALA A 154 -2.47 -13.79 9.03
N GLY A 155 -1.65 -12.75 8.99
CA GLY A 155 -1.30 -11.90 7.85
C GLY A 155 -1.30 -10.40 8.17
N ILE A 156 -2.20 -9.90 9.02
CA ILE A 156 -2.32 -8.46 9.33
C ILE A 156 -1.55 -8.08 10.59
N LEU A 157 -1.54 -8.94 11.60
CA LEU A 157 -0.78 -8.69 12.83
C LEU A 157 0.73 -8.70 12.53
N GLU A 158 1.16 -9.54 11.61
CA GLU A 158 2.56 -9.79 11.24
C GLU A 158 3.18 -8.68 10.40
N ILE A 159 2.36 -7.88 9.70
CA ILE A 159 2.87 -6.76 8.91
C ILE A 159 2.98 -5.48 9.74
N ALA A 160 2.42 -5.44 10.95
CA ALA A 160 2.37 -4.25 11.76
C ALA A 160 3.74 -3.96 12.40
N ASP A 161 4.22 -2.74 12.20
CA ASP A 161 5.33 -2.21 12.98
C ASP A 161 4.80 -1.49 14.24
N LEU A 162 3.55 -1.00 14.19
CA LEU A 162 2.83 -0.41 15.33
C LEU A 162 1.37 -0.88 15.30
N HIS A 163 0.80 -1.14 16.48
CA HIS A 163 -0.63 -1.33 16.66
C HIS A 163 -1.25 -0.14 17.38
N VAL A 164 -2.38 0.34 16.86
CA VAL A 164 -3.15 1.43 17.46
C VAL A 164 -4.57 0.98 17.75
N VAL A 165 -4.97 1.00 19.02
CA VAL A 165 -6.36 0.85 19.44
C VAL A 165 -6.98 2.25 19.48
N ASN A 166 -7.62 2.64 18.39
CA ASN A 166 -8.28 3.94 18.28
C ASN A 166 -9.67 3.92 18.93
N LYS A 167 -10.21 5.09 19.25
CA LYS A 167 -11.41 5.26 20.07
C LYS A 167 -11.21 4.70 21.49
N ALA A 168 -10.00 4.86 22.03
CA ALA A 168 -9.63 4.44 23.37
C ALA A 168 -10.41 5.18 24.47
N ASP A 169 -11.16 6.23 24.12
CA ASP A 169 -12.15 6.88 24.98
C ASP A 169 -13.40 6.02 25.27
N ARG A 170 -13.51 4.84 24.65
CA ARG A 170 -14.63 3.90 24.83
C ARG A 170 -14.26 2.76 25.77
N GLU A 171 -15.28 2.19 26.41
CA GLU A 171 -15.15 1.01 27.25
C GLU A 171 -14.51 -0.17 26.49
N GLY A 172 -13.68 -0.95 27.20
CA GLY A 172 -13.00 -2.12 26.65
C GLY A 172 -11.67 -1.84 25.95
N ALA A 173 -11.24 -0.58 25.86
CA ALA A 173 -9.97 -0.21 25.20
C ALA A 173 -8.75 -0.88 25.85
N ASP A 174 -8.63 -0.78 27.18
CA ASP A 174 -7.51 -1.37 27.93
C ASP A 174 -7.47 -2.90 27.76
N ARG A 175 -8.65 -3.54 27.72
CA ARG A 175 -8.76 -4.97 27.46
C ARG A 175 -8.24 -5.33 26.07
N THR A 176 -8.67 -4.63 25.02
CA THR A 176 -8.19 -4.88 23.65
C THR A 176 -6.68 -4.63 23.53
N ILE A 177 -6.14 -3.61 24.20
CA ILE A 177 -4.69 -3.35 24.25
C ILE A 177 -3.95 -4.53 24.91
N ALA A 178 -4.46 -5.02 26.04
CA ALA A 178 -3.87 -6.15 26.74
C ALA A 178 -3.91 -7.44 25.90
N GLU A 179 -5.04 -7.72 25.24
CA GLU A 179 -5.22 -8.87 24.34
C GLU A 179 -4.21 -8.83 23.18
N LEU A 180 -4.07 -7.68 22.51
CA LEU A 180 -3.10 -7.52 21.42
C LEU A 180 -1.65 -7.70 21.89
N ARG A 181 -1.30 -7.14 23.07
CA ARG A 181 0.04 -7.34 23.64
C ARG A 181 0.32 -8.81 23.93
N ALA A 182 -0.65 -9.54 24.50
CA ALA A 182 -0.51 -10.96 24.75
C ALA A 182 -0.30 -11.75 23.45
N MET A 183 -1.06 -11.45 22.39
CA MET A 183 -0.88 -12.09 21.08
C MET A 183 0.53 -11.86 20.51
N LEU A 184 1.07 -10.64 20.59
CA LEU A 184 2.40 -10.33 20.09
C LEU A 184 3.51 -11.07 20.85
N THR A 185 3.33 -11.34 22.15
CA THR A 185 4.31 -12.14 22.93
C THR A 185 4.37 -13.61 22.50
N LEU A 186 3.33 -14.13 21.84
CA LEU A 186 3.30 -15.50 21.34
C LEU A 186 3.94 -15.63 19.95
N MET A 187 4.23 -14.50 19.28
CA MET A 187 4.90 -14.52 17.99
C MET A 187 6.39 -14.77 18.17
N PRO A 188 7.04 -15.57 17.30
CA PRO A 188 8.47 -15.82 17.39
C PRO A 188 9.23 -14.49 17.26
N ALA A 189 9.87 -14.08 18.35
CA ALA A 189 10.75 -12.92 18.35
C ALA A 189 12.04 -13.29 17.60
N ALA A 190 12.42 -12.47 16.63
CA ALA A 190 13.80 -12.46 16.17
C ALA A 190 14.64 -11.72 17.21
N GLU A 191 15.76 -12.30 17.64
CA GLU A 191 16.70 -11.62 18.53
C GLU A 191 17.09 -10.26 17.93
N GLU A 192 17.11 -9.21 18.77
CA GLU A 192 17.39 -7.81 18.39
C GLU A 192 16.35 -7.12 17.46
N ALA A 193 15.17 -7.72 17.27
CA ALA A 193 14.13 -7.13 16.43
C ALA A 193 13.27 -6.06 17.14
N TRP A 194 12.82 -5.07 16.37
CA TRP A 194 11.80 -4.11 16.80
C TRP A 194 10.56 -4.85 17.29
N THR A 195 10.13 -4.57 18.52
CA THR A 195 8.89 -5.09 19.08
C THR A 195 7.76 -4.09 18.82
N PRO A 196 6.73 -4.44 18.02
CA PRO A 196 5.66 -3.51 17.70
C PRO A 196 4.92 -3.02 18.95
N PRO A 197 4.91 -1.71 19.25
CA PRO A 197 4.16 -1.21 20.40
C PRO A 197 2.66 -1.27 20.12
N VAL A 198 1.88 -1.51 21.18
CA VAL A 198 0.41 -1.37 21.17
C VAL A 198 0.03 -0.11 21.95
N LEU A 199 -0.49 0.88 21.22
CA LEU A 199 -0.83 2.22 21.72
C LEU A 199 -2.34 2.46 21.66
N GLY A 200 -2.88 3.16 22.66
CA GLY A 200 -4.26 3.63 22.65
C GLY A 200 -4.34 5.08 22.17
N ALA A 201 -5.37 5.43 21.41
CA ALA A 201 -5.63 6.81 21.02
C ALA A 201 -7.13 7.11 20.88
N SER A 202 -7.50 8.36 21.10
CA SER A 202 -8.78 8.92 20.63
C SER A 202 -8.48 9.96 19.56
N ALA A 203 -8.40 9.54 18.30
CA ALA A 203 -8.08 10.44 17.20
C ALA A 203 -9.08 11.61 17.06
N ALA A 204 -10.34 11.41 17.46
CA ALA A 204 -11.37 12.44 17.43
C ALA A 204 -11.15 13.51 18.51
N ARG A 205 -10.57 13.14 19.66
CA ARG A 205 -10.19 14.03 20.76
C ARG A 205 -8.74 14.49 20.70
N GLU A 206 -7.99 14.03 19.68
CA GLU A 206 -6.55 14.27 19.53
C GLU A 206 -5.72 13.76 20.73
N GLU A 207 -6.21 12.72 21.44
CA GLU A 207 -5.53 12.13 22.59
C GLU A 207 -4.68 10.92 22.17
N GLY A 208 -3.44 10.84 22.69
CA GLY A 208 -2.51 9.73 22.43
C GLY A 208 -1.84 9.76 21.05
N VAL A 209 -2.11 10.80 20.24
CA VAL A 209 -1.61 10.91 18.86
C VAL A 209 -0.12 11.25 18.83
N GLU A 210 0.36 12.06 19.79
CA GLU A 210 1.77 12.38 19.97
C GLU A 210 2.61 11.14 20.26
N ALA A 211 2.11 10.23 21.11
CA ALA A 211 2.80 8.98 21.41
C ALA A 211 2.92 8.07 20.18
N ILE A 212 1.91 8.09 19.30
CA ILE A 212 1.98 7.39 18.00
C ILE A 212 3.04 8.05 17.12
N ALA A 213 3.06 9.39 17.01
CA ALA A 213 4.08 10.11 16.25
C ALA A 213 5.49 9.82 16.76
N ASP A 214 5.70 9.78 18.07
CA ASP A 214 6.99 9.43 18.69
C ASP A 214 7.41 8.00 18.35
N ALA A 215 6.47 7.05 18.40
CA ALA A 215 6.72 5.67 18.03
C ALA A 215 7.08 5.51 16.53
N LEU A 216 6.47 6.30 15.64
CA LEU A 216 6.83 6.33 14.22
C LEU A 216 8.27 6.81 14.02
N GLU A 217 8.67 7.87 14.73
CA GLU A 217 10.04 8.40 14.68
C GLU A 217 11.05 7.41 15.27
N ALA A 218 10.72 6.76 16.38
CA ALA A 218 11.53 5.73 17.02
C ALA A 218 11.71 4.49 16.10
N HIS A 219 10.66 4.04 15.43
CA HIS A 219 10.76 2.94 14.47
C HIS A 219 11.68 3.30 13.30
N LEU A 220 11.53 4.51 12.74
CA LEU A 220 12.43 4.98 11.67
C LEU A 220 13.89 5.03 12.13
N ALA A 221 14.15 5.52 13.34
CA ALA A 221 15.50 5.55 13.91
C ALA A 221 16.06 4.14 14.10
N SER A 222 15.28 3.21 14.65
CA SER A 222 15.67 1.81 14.82
C SER A 222 16.02 1.14 13.48
N MET A 223 15.19 1.34 12.44
CA MET A 223 15.45 0.79 11.11
C MET A 223 16.73 1.36 10.47
N LYS A 224 17.07 2.63 10.73
CA LYS A 224 18.31 3.24 10.27
C LYS A 224 19.52 2.62 10.96
N THR A 225 19.48 2.48 12.28
CA THR A 225 20.60 1.93 13.07
C THR A 225 20.85 0.45 12.77
N SER A 226 19.80 -0.35 12.58
CA SER A 226 19.88 -1.79 12.30
C SER A 226 20.14 -2.15 10.83
N GLY A 227 20.17 -1.16 9.93
CA GLY A 227 20.23 -1.36 8.47
C GLY A 227 18.95 -1.95 7.86
N GLU A 228 17.88 -2.11 8.64
CA GLU A 228 16.61 -2.68 8.18
C GLU A 228 15.92 -1.78 7.14
N LEU A 229 16.11 -0.45 7.22
CA LEU A 229 15.54 0.48 6.25
C LEU A 229 16.03 0.18 4.83
N ASP A 230 17.32 -0.05 4.65
CA ASP A 230 17.91 -0.34 3.34
C ASP A 230 17.53 -1.73 2.84
N ARG A 231 17.42 -2.72 3.74
CA ARG A 231 16.89 -4.04 3.41
C ARG A 231 15.44 -3.96 2.93
N ARG A 232 14.57 -3.21 3.63
CA ARG A 232 13.19 -2.94 3.20
C ARG A 232 13.15 -2.25 1.84
N ARG A 233 13.93 -1.18 1.65
CA ARG A 233 14.03 -0.46 0.36
C ARG A 233 14.43 -1.37 -0.79
N ARG A 234 15.43 -2.23 -0.60
CA ARG A 234 15.85 -3.20 -1.62
C ARG A 234 14.72 -4.16 -1.99
N ARG A 235 13.98 -4.69 -0.99
CA ARG A 235 12.81 -5.55 -1.24
C ARG A 235 11.71 -4.81 -1.99
N MET A 236 11.41 -3.56 -1.64
CA MET A 236 10.41 -2.73 -2.32
C MET A 236 10.79 -2.46 -3.78
N VAL A 237 12.04 -2.07 -4.04
CA VAL A 237 12.55 -1.85 -5.40
C VAL A 237 12.48 -3.13 -6.23
N ALA A 238 12.95 -4.25 -5.69
CA ALA A 238 12.89 -5.54 -6.39
C ALA A 238 11.44 -5.94 -6.73
N ALA A 239 10.52 -5.83 -5.77
CA ALA A 239 9.10 -6.10 -5.98
C ALA A 239 8.49 -5.18 -7.06
N ARG A 240 8.84 -3.89 -7.05
CA ARG A 240 8.37 -2.92 -8.04
C ARG A 240 8.87 -3.24 -9.45
N VAL A 241 10.15 -3.56 -9.60
CA VAL A 241 10.75 -3.94 -10.90
C VAL A 241 10.07 -5.20 -11.44
N LEU A 242 9.93 -6.25 -10.62
CA LEU A 242 9.30 -7.51 -11.04
C LEU A 242 7.84 -7.31 -11.45
N ARG A 243 7.05 -6.56 -10.67
CA ARG A 243 5.66 -6.27 -11.05
C ARG A 243 5.54 -5.40 -12.29
N THR A 244 6.46 -4.46 -12.49
CA THR A 244 6.50 -3.64 -13.71
C THR A 244 6.78 -4.52 -14.92
N ALA A 245 7.78 -5.41 -14.83
CA ALA A 245 8.09 -6.38 -15.88
C ALA A 245 6.90 -7.31 -16.19
N GLN A 246 6.23 -7.84 -15.16
CA GLN A 246 5.01 -8.63 -15.32
C GLN A 246 3.90 -7.86 -16.06
N GLY A 247 3.70 -6.58 -15.70
CA GLY A 247 2.73 -5.71 -16.36
C GLY A 247 3.05 -5.48 -17.84
N LEU A 248 4.32 -5.27 -18.18
CA LEU A 248 4.78 -5.11 -19.57
C LEU A 248 4.55 -6.38 -20.40
N VAL A 249 4.86 -7.56 -19.84
CA VAL A 249 4.59 -8.85 -20.48
C VAL A 249 3.09 -9.07 -20.68
N ALA A 250 2.27 -8.83 -19.66
CA ALA A 250 0.82 -8.97 -19.73
C ALA A 250 0.21 -8.03 -20.79
N ALA A 251 0.65 -6.77 -20.84
CA ALA A 251 0.17 -5.79 -21.83
C ALA A 251 0.48 -6.21 -23.27
N ARG A 252 1.58 -6.95 -23.50
CA ARG A 252 1.95 -7.48 -24.81
C ARG A 252 1.14 -8.74 -25.19
N LEU A 253 0.78 -9.57 -24.20
CA LEU A 253 -0.07 -10.76 -24.38
C LEU A 253 -1.55 -10.45 -24.60
N LEU A 254 -2.06 -9.36 -24.00
CA LEU A 254 -3.48 -8.98 -24.09
C LEU A 254 -3.84 -8.28 -25.41
N ARG A 255 -2.89 -8.14 -26.34
CA ARG A 255 -3.15 -7.62 -27.68
C ARG A 255 -3.86 -8.69 -28.51
N PRO A 256 -4.95 -8.36 -29.26
CA PRO A 256 -5.68 -9.34 -30.08
C PRO A 256 -4.76 -10.15 -31.01
N GLU A 257 -3.74 -9.49 -31.57
CA GLU A 257 -2.76 -10.04 -32.50
C GLU A 257 -1.81 -11.06 -31.85
N ALA A 258 -1.74 -11.11 -30.52
CA ALA A 258 -0.91 -12.10 -29.80
C ALA A 258 -1.52 -13.51 -29.85
N LEU A 259 -2.84 -13.60 -30.03
CA LEU A 259 -3.58 -14.86 -30.11
C LEU A 259 -3.75 -15.35 -31.56
N GLU A 260 -3.46 -14.49 -32.53
CA GLU A 260 -3.51 -14.80 -33.95
C GLU A 260 -2.30 -15.66 -34.40
N VAL A 261 -2.50 -16.43 -35.46
CA VAL A 261 -1.46 -17.28 -36.04
C VAL A 261 -0.77 -16.53 -37.18
N PRO A 262 0.58 -16.43 -37.20
CA PRO A 262 1.29 -15.93 -38.37
C PRO A 262 1.11 -16.90 -39.54
N GLY A 263 0.72 -16.40 -40.72
CA GLY A 263 0.76 -17.19 -41.97
C GLY A 263 -0.54 -17.78 -42.49
N GLY A 264 -1.71 -17.42 -41.94
CA GLY A 264 -3.01 -17.77 -42.55
C GLY A 264 -3.57 -19.15 -42.20
N GLU A 265 -3.02 -19.84 -41.18
CA GLU A 265 -3.67 -21.03 -40.62
C GLU A 265 -5.02 -20.67 -39.99
N THR A 266 -6.06 -21.45 -40.29
CA THR A 266 -7.46 -21.19 -39.86
C THR A 266 -7.72 -21.50 -38.38
N THR A 267 -6.78 -22.17 -37.69
CA THR A 267 -6.98 -22.67 -36.31
C THR A 267 -6.01 -22.00 -35.35
N THR A 268 -6.51 -21.20 -34.42
CA THR A 268 -5.71 -20.48 -33.42
C THR A 268 -5.20 -21.40 -32.30
N LEU A 269 -4.23 -20.93 -31.51
CA LEU A 269 -3.79 -21.64 -30.30
C LEU A 269 -4.94 -21.80 -29.29
N LEU A 270 -5.87 -20.84 -29.24
CA LEU A 270 -7.06 -20.91 -28.41
C LEU A 270 -8.03 -21.99 -28.89
N ASP A 271 -8.23 -22.11 -30.21
CA ASP A 271 -9.10 -23.17 -30.78
C ASP A 271 -8.59 -24.56 -30.40
N ARG A 272 -7.27 -24.77 -30.43
CA ARG A 272 -6.65 -26.03 -29.99
C ARG A 272 -6.85 -26.30 -28.50
N VAL A 273 -6.85 -25.26 -27.66
CA VAL A 273 -7.20 -25.39 -26.24
C VAL A 273 -8.68 -25.73 -26.06
N MET A 274 -9.57 -25.05 -26.79
CA MET A 274 -11.02 -25.30 -26.74
C MET A 274 -11.37 -26.73 -27.17
N ARG A 275 -10.67 -27.26 -28.17
CA ARG A 275 -10.79 -28.66 -28.63
C ARG A 275 -10.06 -29.67 -27.75
N ARG A 276 -9.37 -29.23 -26.68
CA ARG A 276 -8.55 -30.05 -25.75
C ARG A 276 -7.37 -30.75 -26.42
N GLU A 277 -6.93 -30.28 -27.59
CA GLU A 277 -5.75 -30.75 -28.32
C GLU A 277 -4.45 -30.13 -27.77
N LEU A 278 -4.57 -29.04 -27.02
CA LEU A 278 -3.45 -28.35 -26.36
C LEU A 278 -3.85 -27.98 -24.93
N ALA A 279 -3.02 -28.35 -23.94
CA ALA A 279 -3.26 -27.96 -22.56
C ALA A 279 -3.05 -26.43 -22.36
N PRO A 280 -3.81 -25.76 -21.46
CA PRO A 280 -3.67 -24.31 -21.21
C PRO A 280 -2.24 -23.85 -20.91
N HIS A 281 -1.49 -24.60 -20.10
CA HIS A 281 -0.09 -24.28 -19.80
C HIS A 281 0.84 -24.41 -21.01
N ALA A 282 0.58 -25.36 -21.91
CA ALA A 282 1.35 -25.52 -23.13
C ALA A 282 1.04 -24.37 -24.12
N CYS A 283 -0.23 -23.96 -24.20
CA CYS A 283 -0.66 -22.77 -24.93
C CYS A 283 0.04 -21.50 -24.41
N ALA A 284 0.03 -21.27 -23.10
CA ALA A 284 0.72 -20.14 -22.48
C ALA A 284 2.23 -20.12 -22.78
N ARG A 285 2.91 -21.27 -22.72
CA ARG A 285 4.33 -21.39 -23.10
C ARG A 285 4.57 -21.05 -24.57
N ALA A 286 3.70 -21.52 -25.47
CA ALA A 286 3.79 -21.20 -26.89
C ALA A 286 3.62 -19.69 -27.15
N LEU A 287 2.67 -19.04 -26.46
CA LEU A 287 2.47 -17.59 -26.53
C LEU A 287 3.72 -16.82 -26.05
N LEU A 288 4.31 -17.22 -24.92
CA LEU A 288 5.54 -16.61 -24.39
C LEU A 288 6.74 -16.80 -25.32
N THR A 289 6.89 -17.98 -25.93
CA THR A 289 8.00 -18.27 -26.86
C THR A 289 7.91 -17.38 -28.10
N ARG A 290 6.71 -17.25 -28.69
CA ARG A 290 6.45 -16.35 -29.83
C ARG A 290 6.76 -14.88 -29.52
N MET A 291 6.59 -14.45 -28.26
CA MET A 291 6.96 -13.10 -27.87
C MET A 291 8.47 -12.88 -27.90
N GLY A 292 9.25 -13.87 -27.43
CA GLY A 292 10.72 -13.81 -27.45
C GLY A 292 11.27 -13.68 -28.86
N GLU A 293 10.73 -14.44 -29.81
CA GLU A 293 11.12 -14.43 -31.23
C GLU A 293 10.78 -13.11 -31.97
N ARG A 294 9.79 -12.34 -31.48
CA ARG A 294 9.37 -11.05 -32.05
C ARG A 294 10.07 -9.84 -31.42
N THR A 295 11.19 -10.04 -30.72
CA THR A 295 11.99 -8.96 -30.15
C THR A 295 13.23 -8.79 -31.03
N PRO A 296 13.29 -7.83 -31.97
CA PRO A 296 14.59 -7.38 -32.46
C PRO A 296 15.31 -6.73 -31.28
N ASP A 297 16.61 -6.97 -31.16
CA ASP A 297 17.49 -6.35 -30.17
C ASP A 297 17.22 -4.84 -30.06
N VAL A 298 17.08 -4.37 -28.82
CA VAL A 298 17.03 -2.94 -28.44
C VAL A 298 18.43 -2.35 -28.53
#